data_AF-A0A7X9FAE3-F1
#
_entry.id   AF-A0A7X9FAE3-F1
#
_cell.length_a   1.000
_cell.length_b   1.000
_cell.length_c   1.000
_cell.angle_alpha   90.00
_cell.angle_beta   90.00
_cell.angle_gamma   90.00
#
_symmetry.space_group_name_H-M   'P 1'
#
loop_
_entity.id
_entity.type
_entity.pdbx_description
1 polymer ?
#
loop_
_entity_poly.entity_id
_entity_poly.type
_entity_poly.pdbx_seq_one_letter_code
_entity_poly.pdbx_strand_id
1 'polypeptide(L)'
;MPWRKKYLFDEENLQFKQVRYPLRIKLLRFAGWLIVTVVISAFYFHLFELKFGSPKEKMLNREIENLKISYSILDLRFAEAMNALGNLRKADDIRYRPVLGLDSIPSFYSIPATGGVERFRDLN
;
A
#
# COMPACT_ATOMS: atom_id res chain seq x y z
N MET A 1 1.01 -32.86 39.98
CA MET A 1 0.85 -32.70 41.44
C MET A 1 -0.61 -32.36 41.74
N PRO A 2 -1.34 -33.17 42.50
CA PRO A 2 -2.77 -32.95 42.71
C PRO A 2 -2.98 -31.76 43.65
N TRP A 3 -4.00 -30.97 43.32
CA TRP A 3 -4.41 -29.74 43.97
C TRP A 3 -4.59 -29.91 45.49
N ARG A 4 -3.71 -29.30 46.29
CA ARG A 4 -3.87 -29.23 47.76
C ARG A 4 -5.17 -28.52 48.10
N LYS A 5 -6.13 -29.25 48.66
CA LYS A 5 -7.38 -28.69 49.18
C LYS A 5 -7.03 -27.85 50.42
N LYS A 6 -7.37 -26.56 50.43
CA LYS A 6 -7.18 -25.67 51.59
C LYS A 6 -8.34 -25.89 52.56
N TYR A 7 -8.01 -26.32 53.77
CA TYR A 7 -8.96 -26.50 54.87
C TYR A 7 -8.71 -25.39 55.88
N LEU A 8 -9.79 -24.77 56.37
CA LEU A 8 -9.74 -23.84 57.49
C LEU A 8 -10.30 -24.54 58.72
N PHE A 9 -9.65 -24.36 59.86
CA PHE A 9 -10.11 -24.87 61.15
C PHE A 9 -11.16 -23.91 61.71
N ASP A 10 -12.31 -24.45 62.10
CA ASP A 10 -13.42 -23.71 62.68
C ASP A 10 -13.43 -23.95 64.20
N GLU A 11 -13.05 -22.93 64.99
CA GLU A 11 -12.84 -23.05 66.44
C GLU A 11 -14.12 -23.36 67.22
N GLU A 12 -15.29 -22.96 66.69
CA GLU A 12 -16.58 -23.19 67.35
C GLU A 12 -17.06 -24.63 67.26
N ASN A 13 -16.68 -25.36 66.21
CA ASN A 13 -17.15 -26.73 65.96
C ASN A 13 -16.03 -27.77 65.98
N LEU A 14 -14.77 -27.38 66.24
CA LEU A 14 -13.57 -28.24 66.21
C LEU A 14 -13.45 -29.08 64.93
N GLN A 15 -13.96 -28.57 63.80
CA GLN A 15 -14.03 -29.29 62.54
C GLN A 15 -13.31 -28.53 61.41
N PHE A 16 -12.63 -29.27 60.54
CA PHE A 16 -11.97 -28.72 59.35
C PHE A 16 -12.99 -28.56 58.21
N LYS A 17 -13.27 -27.32 57.80
CA LYS A 17 -14.13 -27.04 56.63
C LYS A 17 -13.29 -26.78 55.39
N GLN A 18 -13.66 -27.43 54.29
CA GLN A 18 -13.03 -27.20 52.99
C GLN A 18 -13.47 -25.85 52.41
N VAL A 19 -12.52 -24.99 52.06
CA VAL A 19 -12.83 -23.70 51.43
C VAL A 19 -13.31 -23.93 49.99
N ARG A 20 -14.62 -23.91 49.78
CA ARG A 20 -15.23 -23.98 48.45
C ARG A 20 -15.59 -22.58 47.97
N TYR A 21 -14.86 -22.09 46.97
CA TYR A 21 -15.26 -20.86 46.29
C TYR A 21 -16.54 -21.11 45.47
N PRO A 22 -17.58 -20.29 45.59
CA PRO A 22 -18.77 -20.38 44.76
C PRO A 22 -18.40 -20.19 43.28
N LEU A 23 -19.12 -20.89 42.41
CA LEU A 23 -18.88 -20.87 40.95
C LEU A 23 -18.88 -19.45 40.38
N ARG A 24 -19.71 -18.56 40.93
CA ARG A 24 -19.78 -17.14 40.53
C ARG A 24 -18.44 -16.40 40.68
N ILE A 25 -17.72 -16.65 41.78
CA ILE A 25 -16.42 -16.00 42.03
C ILE A 25 -15.34 -16.55 41.08
N LYS A 26 -15.40 -17.84 40.74
CA LYS A 26 -14.50 -18.42 39.73
C LYS A 26 -14.76 -17.83 38.34
N LEU A 27 -16.03 -17.68 37.96
CA LEU A 27 -16.43 -17.10 36.68
C LEU A 27 -16.00 -15.62 36.57
N LEU A 28 -16.16 -14.84 37.65
CA LEU A 28 -15.77 -13.44 37.69
C LEU A 28 -14.25 -13.27 37.53
N ARG A 29 -13.46 -14.12 38.21
CA ARG A 29 -11.99 -14.14 38.05
C ARG A 29 -11.57 -14.50 36.62
N PHE A 30 -12.26 -15.45 36.00
CA PHE A 30 -12.00 -15.84 34.62
C PHE A 30 -12.32 -14.71 33.64
N ALA A 31 -13.47 -14.05 33.80
CA ALA A 31 -13.86 -12.90 32.98
C ALA A 31 -12.83 -11.75 33.09
N GLY A 32 -12.34 -11.47 34.31
CA GLY A 32 -11.29 -10.48 34.51
C GLY A 32 -9.99 -10.81 33.75
N TRP A 33 -9.56 -12.07 33.79
CA TRP A 33 -8.41 -12.53 33.00
C TRP A 33 -8.65 -12.40 31.49
N LEU A 34 -9.85 -12.73 31.01
CA LEU A 34 -10.20 -12.61 29.59
C LEU A 34 -10.09 -11.18 29.08
N ILE A 35 -10.56 -10.21 29.86
CA ILE A 35 -10.48 -8.79 29.50
C ILE A 35 -9.01 -8.37 29.36
N VAL A 36 -8.15 -8.75 30.31
CA VAL A 36 -6.72 -8.42 30.27
C VAL A 36 -6.06 -9.00 29.01
N THR A 37 -6.37 -10.25 28.66
CA THR A 37 -5.81 -10.87 27.45
C THR A 37 -6.27 -10.19 26.17
N VAL A 38 -7.55 -9.77 26.09
CA VAL A 38 -8.09 -9.05 24.93
C VAL A 38 -7.41 -7.70 24.77
N VAL A 39 -7.22 -6.97 25.88
CA VAL A 39 -6.52 -5.67 25.87
C VAL A 39 -5.08 -5.82 25.40
N ILE A 40 -4.35 -6.82 25.92
CA ILE A 40 -2.97 -7.09 25.50
C ILE A 40 -2.92 -7.46 24.01
N SER A 41 -3.87 -8.29 23.55
CA SER A 41 -3.96 -8.68 22.14
C SER A 41 -4.24 -7.49 21.22
N ALA A 42 -5.17 -6.61 21.59
CA ALA A 42 -5.49 -5.40 20.84
C ALA A 42 -4.30 -4.45 20.78
N PHE A 43 -3.59 -4.28 21.89
CA PHE A 43 -2.37 -3.48 21.96
C PHE A 43 -1.28 -4.04 21.03
N TYR A 44 -1.04 -5.35 21.05
CA TYR A 44 -0.10 -6.01 20.15
C TYR A 44 -0.49 -5.84 18.68
N PHE A 45 -1.77 -5.99 18.37
CA PHE A 45 -2.29 -5.83 17.02
C PHE A 45 -2.07 -4.39 16.52
N HIS A 46 -2.33 -3.40 17.35
CA HIS A 46 -2.10 -1.99 17.01
C HIS A 46 -0.62 -1.68 16.77
N LEU A 47 0.28 -2.20 17.60
CA LEU A 47 1.73 -2.08 17.39
C LEU A 47 2.18 -2.77 16.10
N PHE A 48 1.58 -3.91 15.77
CA PHE A 48 1.89 -4.65 14.55
C PHE A 48 1.49 -3.86 13.30
N GLU A 49 0.29 -3.27 13.28
CA GLU A 49 -0.16 -2.42 12.17
C GLU A 49 0.74 -1.20 11.97
N LEU A 50 1.17 -0.55 13.05
CA LEU A 50 2.09 0.59 12.98
C LEU A 50 3.48 0.22 12.42
N LYS A 51 3.99 -0.97 12.76
CA LYS A 51 5.34 -1.40 12.35
C LYS A 51 5.39 -1.96 10.94
N PHE A 52 4.38 -2.73 10.54
CA PHE A 52 4.37 -3.42 9.25
C PHE A 52 3.66 -2.62 8.15
N GLY A 53 3.00 -1.52 8.51
CA GLY A 53 2.14 -0.75 7.62
C GLY A 53 0.92 -1.56 7.20
N SER A 54 -0.09 -0.91 6.61
CA SER A 54 -1.18 -1.69 6.03
C SER A 54 -0.63 -2.50 4.84
N PRO A 55 -0.87 -3.82 4.74
CA PRO A 55 -0.47 -4.61 3.56
C PRO A 55 -0.94 -3.97 2.24
N LYS A 56 -2.07 -3.26 2.31
CA LYS A 56 -2.65 -2.49 1.21
C LYS A 56 -1.76 -1.32 0.77
N GLU A 57 -1.16 -0.58 1.69
CA GLU A 57 -0.26 0.54 1.36
C GLU A 57 1.00 0.05 0.67
N LYS A 58 1.57 -1.07 1.13
CA LYS A 58 2.74 -1.67 0.48
C LYS A 58 2.43 -2.14 -0.94
N MET A 59 1.25 -2.71 -1.16
CA MET A 59 0.80 -3.11 -2.50
C MET A 59 0.61 -1.89 -3.41
N LEU A 60 -0.04 -0.84 -2.90
CA LEU A 60 -0.27 0.40 -3.65
C LEU A 60 1.05 1.08 -4.03
N ASN A 61 2.01 1.15 -3.12
CA ASN A 61 3.33 1.73 -3.41
C ASN A 61 4.09 0.96 -4.50
N ARG A 62 3.98 -0.38 -4.51
CA ARG A 62 4.55 -1.20 -5.59
C ARG A 62 3.90 -0.92 -6.93
N GLU A 63 2.58 -0.74 -6.94
CA GLU A 63 1.86 -0.41 -8.17
C GLU A 63 2.26 0.96 -8.71
N ILE A 64 2.41 1.96 -7.83
CA ILE A 64 2.94 3.28 -8.20
C ILE A 64 4.36 3.18 -8.78
N GLU A 65 5.23 2.38 -8.17
CA GLU A 65 6.60 2.16 -8.66
C GLU A 65 6.61 1.52 -10.06
N ASN A 66 5.78 0.49 -10.27
CA ASN A 66 5.60 -0.15 -11.57
C ASN A 66 5.06 0.79 -12.64
N LEU A 67 4.10 1.64 -12.28
CA LEU A 67 3.59 2.70 -13.15
C LEU A 67 4.70 3.67 -13.56
N LYS A 68 5.53 4.13 -12.61
CA LYS A 68 6.67 5.02 -12.91
C LYS A 68 7.64 4.40 -13.90
N ILE A 69 7.98 3.11 -13.72
CA ILE A 69 8.85 2.39 -14.64
C ILE A 69 8.21 2.30 -16.03
N SER A 70 6.91 1.99 -16.09
CA SER A 70 6.17 1.90 -17.36
C SER A 70 6.16 3.22 -18.12
N TYR A 71 5.96 4.35 -17.41
CA TYR A 71 6.05 5.68 -17.99
C TYR A 71 7.47 6.01 -18.49
N SER A 72 8.51 5.63 -17.74
CA SER A 72 9.89 5.83 -18.18
C SER A 72 10.22 5.06 -19.48
N ILE A 73 9.75 3.82 -19.61
CA ILE A 73 9.90 3.04 -20.85
C ILE A 73 9.11 3.67 -21.99
N LEU A 74 7.89 4.15 -21.71
CA LEU A 74 7.05 4.81 -22.70
C LEU A 74 7.70 6.08 -23.25
N ASP A 75 8.30 6.89 -22.38
CA ASP A 75 8.99 8.12 -22.77
C ASP A 75 10.20 7.82 -23.68
N LEU A 76 10.97 6.78 -23.35
CA LEU A 76 12.08 6.32 -24.17
C LEU A 76 11.62 5.87 -25.56
N ARG A 77 10.55 5.06 -25.64
CA ARG A 77 9.96 4.64 -26.93
C ARG A 77 9.41 5.81 -27.72
N PHE A 78 8.82 6.80 -27.04
CA PHE A 78 8.30 8.00 -27.67
C PHE A 78 9.44 8.83 -28.28
N ALA A 79 10.55 8.99 -27.56
CA ALA A 79 11.75 9.66 -28.06
C ALA A 79 12.34 8.95 -29.31
N GLU A 80 12.40 7.62 -29.29
CA GLU A 80 12.83 6.82 -30.46
C GLU A 80 11.91 7.02 -31.66
N ALA A 81 10.59 6.96 -31.45
CA ALA A 81 9.60 7.19 -32.50
C ALA A 81 9.70 8.61 -33.07
N MET A 82 9.88 9.61 -32.21
CA MET A 82 10.10 11.00 -32.62
C MET A 82 11.36 11.19 -33.46
N ASN A 83 12.45 10.49 -33.13
CA ASN A 83 13.66 10.49 -33.93
C ASN A 83 13.44 9.84 -35.30
N ALA A 84 12.77 8.68 -35.35
CA ALA A 84 12.43 8.00 -36.60
C ALA A 84 11.56 8.87 -37.51
N LEU A 85 10.54 9.53 -36.97
CA LEU A 85 9.70 10.50 -37.70
C LEU A 85 10.50 11.69 -38.20
N GLY A 86 11.44 12.21 -37.39
CA GLY A 86 12.37 13.26 -37.80
C GLY A 86 13.23 12.86 -39.00
N ASN A 87 13.73 11.61 -39.02
CA ASN A 87 14.51 11.09 -40.13
C ASN A 87 13.67 10.88 -41.39
N LEU A 88 12.44 10.37 -41.26
CA LEU A 88 11.50 10.23 -42.36
C LEU A 88 11.19 11.60 -42.99
N ARG A 89 10.94 12.62 -42.14
CA ARG A 89 10.69 13.98 -42.60
C ARG A 89 11.88 14.57 -43.36
N LYS A 90 13.10 14.39 -42.87
CA LYS A 90 14.31 14.82 -43.59
C LYS A 90 14.43 14.16 -44.96
N ALA A 91 14.10 12.87 -45.05
CA ALA A 91 14.10 12.15 -46.31
C ALA A 91 13.03 12.65 -47.29
N ASP A 92 11.83 12.98 -46.80
CA ASP A 92 10.75 13.60 -47.58
C ASP A 92 11.19 14.93 -48.20
N ASP A 93 11.71 15.84 -47.37
CA ASP A 93 12.09 17.19 -47.76
C ASP A 93 13.25 17.20 -48.76
N ILE A 94 14.24 16.31 -48.60
CA ILE A 94 15.43 16.26 -49.46
C ILE A 94 15.17 15.49 -50.76
N ARG A 95 14.42 14.38 -50.73
CA ARG A 95 14.30 13.48 -51.91
C ARG A 95 12.98 13.56 -52.62
N TYR A 96 11.86 13.53 -51.90
CA TYR A 96 10.56 13.33 -52.52
C TYR A 96 9.92 14.65 -52.97
N ARG A 97 9.93 15.69 -52.13
CA ARG A 97 9.31 16.99 -52.47
C ARG A 97 9.94 17.66 -53.70
N PRO A 98 11.28 17.70 -53.87
CA PRO A 98 11.89 18.34 -55.04
C PRO A 98 11.52 17.64 -56.36
N VAL A 99 11.40 16.31 -56.34
CA VAL A 99 10.98 15.51 -57.51
C VAL A 99 9.53 15.81 -57.88
N LEU A 100 8.69 16.16 -56.91
CA LEU A 100 7.28 16.50 -57.11
C LEU A 100 7.04 18.00 -57.36
N GLY A 101 8.08 18.84 -57.35
CA GLY A 101 7.96 20.29 -57.50
C GLY A 101 7.18 20.97 -56.35
N LEU A 102 7.22 20.39 -55.15
CA LEU A 102 6.52 20.89 -53.97
C LEU A 102 7.46 21.72 -53.08
N ASP A 103 6.92 22.76 -52.44
CA ASP A 103 7.67 23.57 -51.47
C ASP A 103 7.90 22.82 -50.14
N SER A 104 9.00 23.18 -49.45
CA SER A 104 9.34 22.68 -48.12
C SER A 104 8.32 23.14 -47.06
N ILE A 105 7.98 22.26 -46.11
CA ILE A 105 7.06 22.61 -45.02
C ILE A 105 7.80 23.47 -43.99
N PRO A 106 7.28 24.68 -43.65
CA PRO A 106 7.84 25.51 -42.59
C PRO A 106 7.96 24.74 -41.27
N SER A 107 9.06 24.95 -40.55
CA SER A 107 9.37 24.26 -39.28
C SER A 107 8.24 24.33 -38.25
N PHE A 108 7.49 25.44 -38.22
CA PHE A 108 6.38 25.69 -37.31
C PHE A 108 5.22 24.67 -37.44
N TYR A 109 4.91 24.21 -38.65
CA TYR A 109 3.82 23.24 -38.89
C TYR A 109 4.21 21.80 -38.58
N SER A 110 5.47 21.55 -38.23
CA SER A 110 6.02 20.20 -38.20
C SER A 110 6.83 19.87 -36.97
N ILE A 111 6.95 20.82 -36.03
CA ILE A 111 7.05 20.45 -34.63
C ILE A 111 5.68 19.88 -34.31
N PRO A 112 5.54 18.60 -33.94
CA PRO A 112 4.26 18.12 -33.44
C PRO A 112 3.95 18.98 -32.23
N ALA A 113 3.03 19.93 -32.41
CA ALA A 113 2.56 20.77 -31.33
C ALA A 113 2.24 19.83 -30.17
N THR A 114 2.79 20.13 -29.00
CA THR A 114 2.52 19.51 -27.71
C THR A 114 1.02 19.20 -27.58
N GLY A 115 0.60 18.05 -28.09
CA GLY A 115 -0.80 17.76 -28.46
C GLY A 115 -1.66 17.38 -27.27
N GLY A 116 -1.39 17.97 -26.11
CA GLY A 116 -2.08 17.70 -24.86
C GLY A 116 -1.30 18.06 -23.61
N VAL A 117 0.03 18.17 -23.67
CA VAL A 117 0.88 18.37 -22.46
C VAL A 117 0.78 19.80 -21.91
N GLU A 118 0.66 20.81 -22.78
CA GLU A 118 0.49 22.22 -22.35
C GLU A 118 -0.92 22.55 -21.86
N ARG A 119 -1.95 21.73 -22.15
CA ARG A 119 -3.35 22.03 -21.78
C ARG A 119 -3.61 21.99 -20.27
N PHE A 120 -2.74 21.33 -19.51
CA PHE A 120 -2.89 21.15 -18.06
C PHE A 120 -1.93 22.04 -17.26
N ARG A 121 -1.10 22.84 -17.93
CA ARG A 121 -0.16 23.75 -17.24
C ARG A 121 -0.87 24.91 -16.54
N ASP A 122 -2.08 25.23 -17.00
CA ASP A 122 -2.95 26.28 -16.43
C ASP A 122 -3.94 25.77 -15.37
N LEU A 123 -3.93 24.47 -15.02
CA LEU A 123 -4.83 23.87 -14.02
C LEU A 123 -4.22 23.76 -12.62
N ASN A 124 -3.21 24.58 -12.32
CA ASN A 124 -2.56 24.64 -11.01
C ASN A 124 -2.99 25.89 -10.22
#